data_AF-A0A3B0UEY9-F1
#
_entry.id   AF-A0A3B0UEY9-F1
#
_cell.length_a   1.000
_cell.length_b   1.000
_cell.length_c   1.000
_cell.angle_alpha   90.00
_cell.angle_beta   90.00
_cell.angle_gamma   90.00
#
_symmetry.space_group_name_H-M   'P 1'
#
loop_
_entity.id
_entity.type
_entity.pdbx_description
1 polymer ?
#
loop_
_entity_poly.entity_id
_entity_poly.type
_entity_poly.pdbx_seq_one_letter_code
_entity_poly.pdbx_strand_id
1 'polypeptide(L)'
;MRKFSWGVIAVFIVFLSGCSGRVSTKSGTPVESPAVVIKYAKDFAVFNQNGNKKVVVYNPWKKGKVLASFVLVKSHPQNGEIQVPLDSVAVFSSTQLNALRMLGVLDKVTGISEARFISNPEVKKALSTGKMTELSAGGHYFIERILEQKPQAIFFSPFQGNLHLPRTLSTLTAIPYLDYTEKSPLGRAEWIKFSALFFGKEKEADSIFRGIEKQYLTLEKLADTLTERPTVFSDKFFSGQWFVPGGRSYIARIFHDAGANY
;
A
#
# COMPACT_ATOMS: atom_id res chain seq x y z
N MET A 1 13.45 -63.53 49.37
CA MET A 1 14.62 -63.88 48.52
C MET A 1 14.11 -64.62 47.30
N ARG A 2 13.99 -63.94 46.16
CA ARG A 2 13.51 -64.46 44.88
C ARG A 2 14.44 -63.96 43.78
N LYS A 3 14.74 -64.86 42.85
CA LYS A 3 15.82 -64.89 41.86
C LYS A 3 15.81 -63.69 40.90
N PHE A 4 17.00 -63.25 40.47
CA PHE A 4 17.17 -62.46 39.25
C PHE A 4 18.40 -62.98 38.48
N SER A 5 18.18 -63.55 37.30
CA SER A 5 19.21 -63.92 36.34
C SER A 5 19.32 -62.82 35.28
N TRP A 6 20.54 -62.37 34.97
CA TRP A 6 20.81 -61.55 33.81
C TRP A 6 21.50 -62.41 32.74
N GLY A 7 20.75 -62.68 31.66
CA GLY A 7 21.26 -63.24 30.42
C GLY A 7 21.56 -62.10 29.45
N VAL A 8 22.78 -62.11 28.92
CA VAL A 8 23.27 -61.20 27.89
C VAL A 8 22.60 -61.55 26.56
N ILE A 9 21.86 -60.61 25.98
CA ILE A 9 21.28 -60.73 24.62
C ILE A 9 22.12 -59.90 23.66
N ALA A 10 22.82 -60.57 22.75
CA ALA A 10 23.51 -59.96 21.62
C ALA A 10 22.50 -59.61 20.52
N VAL A 11 22.40 -58.33 20.17
CA VAL A 11 21.52 -57.83 19.11
C VAL A 11 22.29 -57.78 17.79
N PHE A 12 21.87 -58.63 16.85
CA PHE A 12 22.28 -58.62 15.44
C PHE A 12 21.60 -57.44 14.72
N ILE A 13 22.39 -56.47 14.24
CA ILE A 13 21.91 -55.36 13.40
C ILE A 13 21.84 -55.86 11.94
N VAL A 14 20.62 -56.04 11.43
CA VAL A 14 20.34 -56.28 10.01
C VAL A 14 20.12 -54.93 9.35
N PHE A 15 21.01 -54.56 8.42
CA PHE A 15 20.85 -53.42 7.52
C PHE A 15 19.79 -53.76 6.45
N LEU A 16 18.62 -53.12 6.53
CA LEU A 16 17.64 -53.09 5.43
C LEU A 16 17.78 -51.76 4.67
N SER A 17 18.31 -51.86 3.45
CA SER A 17 18.36 -50.80 2.45
C SER A 17 16.95 -50.50 1.92
N GLY A 18 16.36 -49.41 2.40
CA GLY A 18 15.12 -48.84 1.86
C GLY A 18 15.44 -47.65 0.95
N CYS A 19 15.30 -47.83 -0.37
CA CYS A 19 15.28 -46.76 -1.34
C CYS A 19 14.04 -45.87 -1.11
N SER A 20 14.21 -44.73 -0.45
CA SER A 20 13.21 -43.66 -0.48
C SER A 20 13.41 -42.85 -1.76
N GLY A 21 12.45 -42.98 -2.68
CA GLY A 21 12.35 -42.12 -3.85
C GLY A 21 12.26 -40.66 -3.42
N ARG A 22 13.29 -39.89 -3.75
CA ARG A 22 13.34 -38.44 -3.53
C ARG A 22 12.31 -37.80 -4.44
N VAL A 23 11.10 -37.59 -3.93
CA VAL A 23 10.13 -36.67 -4.56
C VAL A 23 10.77 -35.29 -4.53
N SER A 24 11.23 -34.83 -5.69
CA SER A 24 11.61 -33.45 -5.92
C SER A 24 10.35 -32.58 -5.77
N THR A 25 10.05 -32.16 -4.54
CA THR A 25 9.23 -30.98 -4.31
C THR A 25 10.02 -29.77 -4.82
N LYS A 26 9.79 -29.39 -6.08
CA LYS A 26 10.05 -28.04 -6.56
C LYS A 26 9.07 -27.10 -5.85
N SER A 27 9.34 -26.81 -4.58
CA SER A 27 8.71 -25.72 -3.84
C SER A 27 9.77 -24.66 -3.62
N GLY A 28 9.82 -23.73 -4.55
CA GLY A 28 10.69 -22.57 -4.51
C GLY A 28 10.29 -21.67 -5.66
N THR A 29 9.25 -20.86 -5.46
CA THR A 29 9.15 -19.60 -6.18
C THR A 29 10.51 -18.91 -6.02
N PRO A 30 11.18 -18.49 -7.11
CA PRO A 30 12.36 -17.66 -6.99
C PRO A 30 11.98 -16.48 -6.09
N VAL A 31 12.70 -16.27 -5.00
CA VAL A 31 12.56 -15.04 -4.22
C VAL A 31 13.16 -13.95 -5.10
N GLU A 32 12.33 -13.35 -5.95
CA GLU A 32 12.72 -12.21 -6.75
C GLU A 32 13.23 -11.12 -5.81
N SER A 33 14.45 -10.64 -6.04
CA SER A 33 15.03 -9.57 -5.23
C SER A 33 14.18 -8.29 -5.37
N PRO A 34 13.94 -7.55 -4.27
CA PRO A 34 13.11 -6.36 -4.31
C PRO A 34 13.73 -5.29 -5.22
N ALA A 35 12.93 -4.73 -6.13
CA ALA A 35 13.36 -3.66 -7.03
C ALA A 35 13.41 -2.30 -6.35
N VAL A 36 12.57 -2.11 -5.33
CA VAL A 36 12.49 -0.90 -4.50
C VAL A 36 12.43 -1.34 -3.05
N VAL A 37 13.27 -0.75 -2.21
CA VAL A 37 13.29 -1.04 -0.77
C VAL A 37 12.13 -0.30 -0.10
N ILE A 38 11.22 -1.08 0.47
CA ILE A 38 10.08 -0.62 1.26
C ILE A 38 10.35 -1.00 2.72
N LYS A 39 10.45 -0.01 3.60
CA LYS A 39 10.92 -0.17 4.99
C LYS A 39 9.77 -0.27 6.00
N TYR A 40 8.68 0.44 5.77
CA TYR A 40 7.58 0.62 6.71
C TYR A 40 6.23 0.17 6.17
N ALA A 41 5.93 0.45 4.89
CA ALA A 41 4.67 0.02 4.29
C ALA A 41 4.61 -1.50 4.20
N LYS A 42 3.43 -2.06 4.46
CA LYS A 42 3.21 -3.52 4.53
C LYS A 42 2.28 -4.03 3.43
N ASP A 43 1.49 -3.13 2.85
CA ASP A 43 0.40 -3.52 1.96
C ASP A 43 0.80 -3.51 0.47
N PHE A 44 2.08 -3.27 0.15
CA PHE A 44 2.61 -3.49 -1.20
C PHE A 44 4.10 -3.92 -1.19
N ALA A 45 4.54 -4.51 -2.29
CA ALA A 45 5.93 -4.83 -2.58
C ALA A 45 6.24 -4.65 -4.08
N VAL A 46 7.52 -4.47 -4.39
CA VAL A 46 8.00 -4.29 -5.77
C VAL A 46 9.15 -5.24 -6.05
N PHE A 47 9.01 -6.05 -7.09
CA PHE A 47 9.96 -7.07 -7.50
C PHE A 47 10.49 -6.78 -8.90
N ASN A 48 11.71 -7.24 -9.19
CA ASN A 48 12.22 -7.27 -10.55
C ASN A 48 11.72 -8.53 -11.26
N GLN A 49 11.04 -8.37 -12.40
CA GLN A 49 10.56 -9.47 -13.23
C GLN A 49 10.94 -9.20 -14.69
N ASN A 50 11.87 -9.98 -15.23
CA ASN A 50 12.34 -9.88 -16.63
C ASN A 50 12.77 -8.46 -17.06
N GLY A 51 13.45 -7.72 -16.18
CA GLY A 51 13.89 -6.34 -16.46
C GLY A 51 12.80 -5.27 -16.27
N ASN A 52 11.56 -5.68 -15.97
CA ASN A 52 10.44 -4.81 -15.62
C ASN A 52 10.17 -4.85 -14.10
N LYS A 53 9.36 -3.91 -13.61
CA LYS A 53 8.93 -3.89 -12.20
C LYS A 53 7.58 -4.57 -12.07
N LYS A 54 7.51 -5.62 -11.26
CA LYS A 54 6.24 -6.20 -10.81
C LYS A 54 5.85 -5.56 -9.50
N VAL A 55 4.67 -4.97 -9.44
CA VAL A 55 4.11 -4.40 -8.22
C VAL A 55 3.01 -5.34 -7.73
N VAL A 56 3.07 -5.66 -6.44
CA VAL A 56 2.11 -6.52 -5.77
C VAL A 56 1.47 -5.72 -4.65
N VAL A 57 0.14 -5.62 -4.65
CA VAL A 57 -0.66 -5.02 -3.58
C VAL A 57 -1.30 -6.15 -2.79
N TYR A 58 -0.97 -6.24 -1.50
CA TYR A 58 -1.48 -7.29 -0.62
C TYR A 58 -2.88 -6.96 -0.11
N ASN A 59 -3.65 -8.00 0.25
CA ASN A 59 -4.97 -7.83 0.83
C ASN A 59 -4.84 -7.70 2.37
N PRO A 60 -5.13 -6.53 2.97
CA PRO A 60 -4.95 -6.32 4.40
C PRO A 60 -5.98 -7.08 5.25
N TRP A 61 -7.09 -7.50 4.64
CA TRP A 61 -8.17 -8.25 5.31
C TRP A 61 -8.05 -9.77 5.14
N LYS A 62 -7.23 -10.25 4.21
CA LYS A 62 -7.03 -11.68 3.92
C LYS A 62 -5.54 -12.01 3.87
N LYS A 63 -4.99 -12.43 5.02
CA LYS A 63 -3.57 -12.76 5.18
C LYS A 63 -3.08 -13.73 4.07
N GLY A 64 -1.97 -13.37 3.44
CA GLY A 64 -1.35 -14.19 2.38
C GLY A 64 -2.04 -14.11 1.02
N LYS A 65 -3.05 -13.26 0.85
CA LYS A 65 -3.70 -13.03 -0.44
C LYS A 65 -3.22 -11.72 -1.07
N VAL A 66 -3.07 -11.76 -2.40
CA VAL A 66 -2.81 -10.59 -3.23
C VAL A 66 -4.15 -9.96 -3.61
N LEU A 67 -4.27 -8.64 -3.46
CA LEU A 67 -5.43 -7.88 -3.92
C LEU A 67 -5.30 -7.54 -5.41
N ALA A 68 -4.13 -7.08 -5.82
CA ALA A 68 -3.82 -6.78 -7.22
C ALA A 68 -2.33 -6.97 -7.51
N SER A 69 -1.99 -7.26 -8.76
CA SER A 69 -0.63 -7.29 -9.25
C SER A 69 -0.59 -6.73 -10.66
N PHE A 70 0.45 -5.98 -10.98
CA PHE A 70 0.68 -5.42 -12.31
C PHE A 70 2.17 -5.42 -12.62
N VAL A 71 2.51 -5.57 -13.91
CA VAL A 71 3.87 -5.41 -14.42
C VAL A 71 3.95 -4.08 -15.13
N LEU A 72 4.93 -3.27 -14.76
CA LEU A 72 5.16 -1.95 -15.32
C LEU A 72 6.12 -2.06 -16.50
N VAL A 73 5.67 -1.65 -17.69
CA VAL A 73 6.41 -1.75 -18.94
C VAL A 73 6.57 -0.38 -19.60
N LYS A 74 7.58 -0.23 -20.47
CA LYS A 74 7.84 1.03 -21.17
C LYS A 74 6.99 1.22 -22.43
N SER A 75 6.52 0.13 -23.05
CA SER A 75 5.80 0.17 -24.32
C SER A 75 5.07 -1.14 -24.57
N HIS A 76 4.01 -1.11 -25.40
CA HIS A 76 3.30 -2.28 -25.90
C HIS A 76 2.77 -3.20 -24.77
N PRO A 77 1.97 -2.66 -23.81
CA PRO A 77 1.49 -3.43 -22.69
C PRO A 77 0.63 -4.59 -23.15
N GLN A 78 0.90 -5.78 -22.61
CA GLN A 78 0.04 -6.94 -22.70
C GLN A 78 -1.05 -6.89 -21.62
N ASN A 79 -1.96 -7.87 -21.65
CA ASN A 79 -3.05 -7.93 -20.67
C ASN A 79 -2.50 -8.05 -19.23
N GLY A 80 -2.89 -7.12 -18.36
CA GLY A 80 -2.41 -7.03 -16.97
C GLY A 80 -1.11 -6.23 -16.78
N GLU A 81 -0.53 -5.68 -17.85
CA GLU A 81 0.61 -4.77 -17.79
C GLU A 81 0.14 -3.31 -17.84
N ILE A 82 0.92 -2.42 -17.22
CA ILE A 82 0.68 -0.98 -17.23
C ILE A 82 1.86 -0.31 -17.90
N GLN A 83 1.59 0.42 -18.99
CA GLN A 83 2.59 1.25 -19.61
C GLN A 83 2.89 2.47 -18.72
N VAL A 84 4.17 2.70 -18.41
CA VAL A 84 4.64 3.84 -17.61
C VAL A 84 5.72 4.63 -18.38
N PRO A 85 5.85 5.95 -18.16
CA PRO A 85 5.08 6.77 -17.24
C PRO A 85 3.61 6.98 -17.66
N LEU A 86 2.73 7.22 -16.70
CA LEU A 86 1.36 7.66 -16.93
C LEU A 86 1.33 9.18 -17.14
N ASP A 87 0.49 9.63 -18.07
CA ASP A 87 0.32 11.02 -18.46
C ASP A 87 -1.06 11.61 -18.11
N SER A 88 -2.05 10.76 -17.84
CA SER A 88 -3.39 11.19 -17.42
C SER A 88 -3.98 10.20 -16.42
N VAL A 89 -4.19 10.65 -15.18
CA VAL A 89 -4.75 9.82 -14.10
C VAL A 89 -5.88 10.53 -13.37
N ALA A 90 -6.79 9.73 -12.81
CA ALA A 90 -7.71 10.19 -11.78
C ALA A 90 -7.28 9.68 -10.41
N VAL A 91 -7.46 10.51 -9.38
CA VAL A 91 -7.18 10.14 -7.98
C VAL A 91 -8.38 10.40 -7.09
N PHE A 92 -8.77 9.42 -6.29
CA PHE A 92 -9.98 9.48 -5.47
C PHE A 92 -9.71 9.63 -3.97
N SER A 93 -8.51 10.05 -3.59
CA SER A 93 -8.22 10.55 -2.24
C SER A 93 -7.27 11.75 -2.26
N SER A 94 -7.35 12.59 -1.23
CA SER A 94 -6.42 13.71 -1.05
C SER A 94 -4.98 13.24 -0.78
N THR A 95 -4.78 12.05 -0.21
CA THR A 95 -3.43 11.49 0.02
C THR A 95 -2.76 11.08 -1.29
N GLN A 96 -3.51 10.47 -2.21
CA GLN A 96 -3.03 10.18 -3.57
C GLN A 96 -2.67 11.47 -4.31
N LEU A 97 -3.57 12.46 -4.31
CA LEU A 97 -3.33 13.78 -4.92
C LEU A 97 -2.07 14.45 -4.36
N ASN A 98 -1.90 14.43 -3.04
CA ASN A 98 -0.75 15.04 -2.40
C ASN A 98 0.56 14.31 -2.73
N ALA A 99 0.56 12.98 -2.86
CA ALA A 99 1.73 12.24 -3.31
C ALA A 99 2.18 12.69 -4.71
N LEU A 100 1.25 12.82 -5.66
CA LEU A 100 1.53 13.29 -7.02
C LEU A 100 2.03 14.74 -7.05
N ARG A 101 1.45 15.61 -6.22
CA ARG A 101 1.94 16.98 -6.02
C ARG A 101 3.39 17.00 -5.52
N MET A 102 3.70 16.20 -4.50
CA MET A 102 5.05 16.13 -3.93
C MET A 102 6.08 15.57 -4.92
N LEU A 103 5.66 14.68 -5.82
CA LEU A 103 6.48 14.14 -6.91
C LEU A 103 6.61 15.10 -8.11
N GLY A 104 5.94 16.26 -8.08
CA GLY A 104 5.99 17.25 -9.16
C GLY A 104 5.28 16.80 -10.44
N VAL A 105 4.27 15.94 -10.32
CA VAL A 105 3.49 15.40 -11.45
C VAL A 105 1.98 15.71 -11.31
N LEU A 106 1.67 16.83 -10.65
CA LEU A 106 0.27 17.26 -10.44
C LEU A 106 -0.44 17.57 -11.77
N ASP A 107 0.31 17.99 -12.79
CA ASP A 107 -0.17 18.23 -14.15
C ASP A 107 -0.71 16.96 -14.84
N LYS A 108 -0.35 15.78 -14.35
CA LYS A 108 -0.85 14.48 -14.84
C LYS A 108 -2.19 14.09 -14.24
N VAL A 109 -2.65 14.80 -13.22
CA VAL A 109 -3.95 14.55 -12.58
C VAL A 109 -5.03 15.30 -13.35
N THR A 110 -5.84 14.54 -14.07
CA THR A 110 -6.95 15.09 -14.85
C THR A 110 -8.27 14.97 -14.09
N GLY A 111 -8.37 14.09 -13.09
CA GLY A 111 -9.62 13.83 -12.37
C GLY A 111 -9.43 13.65 -10.87
N ILE A 112 -10.37 14.17 -10.06
CA ILE A 112 -10.33 14.03 -8.60
C ILE A 112 -11.69 13.65 -8.00
N SER A 113 -11.67 13.22 -6.73
CA SER A 113 -12.88 13.14 -5.90
C SER A 113 -12.98 14.30 -4.91
N GLU A 114 -14.20 14.60 -4.46
CA GLU A 114 -14.52 15.50 -3.35
C GLU A 114 -13.81 16.88 -3.46
N ALA A 115 -13.92 17.52 -4.63
CA ALA A 115 -13.22 18.75 -4.97
C ALA A 115 -13.46 19.88 -3.95
N ARG A 116 -14.66 19.92 -3.34
CA ARG A 116 -15.02 20.88 -2.29
C ARG A 116 -14.08 20.87 -1.07
N PHE A 117 -13.41 19.75 -0.78
CA PHE A 117 -12.47 19.64 0.34
C PHE A 117 -11.02 19.96 -0.03
N ILE A 118 -10.74 20.26 -1.31
CA ILE A 118 -9.38 20.54 -1.76
C ILE A 118 -9.10 22.05 -1.71
N SER A 119 -8.14 22.43 -0.87
CA SER A 119 -7.73 23.83 -0.67
C SER A 119 -6.54 24.26 -1.54
N ASN A 120 -5.87 23.32 -2.23
CA ASN A 120 -4.68 23.62 -3.02
C ASN A 120 -5.00 24.60 -4.17
N PRO A 121 -4.30 25.76 -4.29
CA PRO A 121 -4.60 26.78 -5.30
C PRO A 121 -4.43 26.31 -6.75
N GLU A 122 -3.42 25.49 -7.03
CA GLU A 122 -3.16 24.95 -8.36
C GLU A 122 -4.28 24.01 -8.80
N VAL A 123 -4.76 23.16 -7.89
CA VAL A 123 -5.90 22.27 -8.13
C VAL A 123 -7.19 23.08 -8.36
N LYS A 124 -7.46 24.08 -7.51
CA LYS A 124 -8.63 24.97 -7.70
C LYS A 124 -8.61 25.65 -9.06
N LYS A 125 -7.44 26.15 -9.48
CA LYS A 125 -7.25 26.73 -10.81
C LYS A 125 -7.52 25.71 -11.91
N ALA A 126 -6.92 24.52 -11.83
CA ALA A 126 -7.10 23.46 -12.82
C ALA A 126 -8.57 23.05 -12.97
N LEU A 127 -9.32 22.95 -11.85
CA LEU A 127 -10.76 22.71 -11.84
C LEU A 127 -11.53 23.84 -12.54
N SER A 128 -11.25 25.10 -12.17
CA SER A 128 -11.95 26.25 -12.76
C SER A 128 -11.69 26.42 -14.26
N THR A 129 -10.53 25.97 -14.76
CA THR A 129 -10.16 26.04 -16.18
C THR A 129 -10.52 24.76 -16.96
N GLY A 130 -11.17 23.78 -16.34
CA GLY A 130 -11.52 22.50 -16.99
C GLY A 130 -10.33 21.59 -17.32
N LYS A 131 -9.13 21.87 -16.77
CA LYS A 131 -7.96 20.99 -16.90
C LYS A 131 -8.05 19.77 -15.98
N MET A 132 -8.81 19.91 -14.91
CA MET A 132 -9.13 18.85 -13.97
C MET A 132 -10.64 18.82 -13.77
N THR A 133 -11.21 17.62 -13.61
CA THR A 133 -12.65 17.42 -13.44
C THR A 133 -12.94 16.72 -12.11
N GLU A 134 -14.00 17.12 -11.43
CA GLU A 134 -14.54 16.31 -10.33
C GLU A 134 -15.29 15.11 -10.91
N LEU A 135 -14.79 13.91 -10.60
CA LEU A 135 -15.24 12.62 -11.13
C LEU A 135 -15.94 11.76 -10.08
N SER A 136 -15.90 12.15 -8.81
CA SER A 136 -16.57 11.45 -7.73
C SER A 136 -16.85 12.39 -6.56
N ALA A 137 -18.01 12.23 -5.91
CA ALA A 137 -18.35 12.94 -4.69
C ALA A 137 -19.42 12.18 -3.90
N GLY A 138 -19.45 12.35 -2.58
CA GLY A 138 -20.45 11.74 -1.70
C GLY A 138 -20.44 10.21 -1.70
N GLY A 139 -19.31 9.58 -2.04
CA GLY A 139 -19.21 8.13 -2.20
C GLY A 139 -19.72 7.59 -3.54
N HIS A 140 -20.08 8.45 -4.49
CA HIS A 140 -20.55 8.08 -5.83
C HIS A 140 -19.52 8.42 -6.91
N TYR A 141 -19.46 7.61 -7.96
CA TYR A 141 -18.63 7.84 -9.15
C TYR A 141 -19.50 8.43 -10.27
N PHE A 142 -19.05 9.50 -10.90
CA PHE A 142 -19.72 10.10 -12.06
C PHE A 142 -19.30 9.34 -13.33
N ILE A 143 -19.95 8.21 -13.59
CA ILE A 143 -19.54 7.22 -14.59
C ILE A 143 -19.38 7.85 -15.98
N GLU A 144 -20.36 8.64 -16.43
CA GLU A 144 -20.36 9.28 -17.74
C GLU A 144 -19.16 10.21 -17.90
N ARG A 145 -18.87 11.03 -16.88
CA ARG A 145 -17.72 11.94 -16.88
C ARG A 145 -16.39 11.19 -16.88
N ILE A 146 -16.29 10.10 -16.12
CA ILE A 146 -15.07 9.27 -16.08
C ILE A 146 -14.81 8.65 -17.46
N LEU A 147 -15.86 8.15 -18.13
CA LEU A 147 -15.75 7.55 -19.45
C LEU A 147 -15.44 8.57 -20.55
N GLU A 148 -16.01 9.78 -20.45
CA GLU A 148 -15.73 10.90 -21.35
C GLU A 148 -14.27 11.36 -21.21
N GLN A 149 -13.78 11.53 -19.99
CA GLN A 149 -12.42 11.98 -19.72
C GLN A 149 -11.36 10.90 -20.00
N LYS A 150 -11.72 9.63 -19.81
CA LYS A 150 -10.90 8.45 -20.12
C LYS A 150 -9.46 8.51 -19.58
N PRO A 151 -9.26 8.65 -18.26
CA PRO A 151 -7.92 8.60 -17.67
C PRO A 151 -7.24 7.25 -17.96
N GLN A 152 -5.91 7.24 -18.11
CA GLN A 152 -5.16 6.00 -18.35
C GLN A 152 -5.22 5.06 -17.15
N ALA A 153 -5.31 5.63 -15.94
CA ALA A 153 -5.53 4.88 -14.72
C ALA A 153 -6.30 5.69 -13.66
N ILE A 154 -6.95 4.96 -12.77
CA ILE A 154 -7.66 5.51 -11.61
C ILE A 154 -7.02 4.94 -10.35
N PHE A 155 -6.44 5.82 -9.54
CA PHE A 155 -6.06 5.48 -8.17
C PHE A 155 -7.30 5.57 -7.30
N PHE A 156 -7.64 4.47 -6.63
CA PHE A 156 -8.81 4.40 -5.76
C PHE A 156 -8.48 3.64 -4.49
N SER A 157 -9.23 3.92 -3.41
CA SER A 157 -9.02 3.27 -2.11
C SER A 157 -10.12 2.23 -1.86
N PRO A 158 -9.91 0.97 -2.27
CA PRO A 158 -10.87 -0.10 -1.97
C PRO A 158 -10.95 -0.32 -0.45
N PHE A 159 -12.09 -0.84 0.01
CA PHE A 159 -12.30 -1.25 1.41
C PHE A 159 -12.94 -2.64 1.45
N GLN A 160 -12.97 -3.28 2.61
CA GLN A 160 -13.42 -4.68 2.74
C GLN A 160 -14.81 -4.95 2.11
N GLY A 161 -15.72 -3.98 2.19
CA GLY A 161 -17.06 -4.07 1.61
C GLY A 161 -17.13 -3.77 0.11
N ASN A 162 -16.10 -3.14 -0.47
CA ASN A 162 -16.02 -2.90 -1.91
C ASN A 162 -14.57 -2.84 -2.39
N LEU A 163 -14.12 -3.92 -3.05
CA LEU A 163 -12.74 -4.08 -3.51
C LEU A 163 -12.49 -3.59 -4.94
N HIS A 164 -13.53 -3.20 -5.67
CA HIS A 164 -13.43 -2.90 -7.09
C HIS A 164 -14.15 -1.60 -7.45
N LEU A 165 -13.69 -0.94 -8.52
CA LEU A 165 -14.48 0.08 -9.19
C LEU A 165 -15.75 -0.55 -9.81
N PRO A 166 -16.79 0.26 -10.11
CA PRO A 166 -17.96 -0.20 -10.84
C PRO A 166 -17.59 -0.95 -12.12
N ARG A 167 -18.30 -2.04 -12.42
CA ARG A 167 -18.03 -2.88 -13.60
C ARG A 167 -18.07 -2.10 -14.92
N THR A 168 -18.87 -1.03 -14.99
CA THR A 168 -18.92 -0.13 -16.16
C THR A 168 -17.59 0.56 -16.46
N LEU A 169 -16.68 0.64 -15.49
CA LEU A 169 -15.34 1.21 -15.64
C LEU A 169 -14.27 0.15 -15.87
N SER A 170 -14.63 -1.12 -16.13
CA SER A 170 -13.66 -2.23 -16.20
C SER A 170 -12.65 -2.13 -17.35
N THR A 171 -12.89 -1.24 -18.32
CA THR A 171 -11.96 -0.95 -19.42
C THR A 171 -10.83 0.00 -19.01
N LEU A 172 -10.95 0.65 -17.86
CA LEU A 172 -9.94 1.55 -17.30
C LEU A 172 -9.05 0.80 -16.31
N THR A 173 -7.78 1.17 -16.27
CA THR A 173 -6.82 0.60 -15.32
C THR A 173 -7.17 1.07 -13.91
N ALA A 174 -7.50 0.15 -13.01
CA ALA A 174 -7.77 0.45 -11.60
C ALA A 174 -6.52 0.13 -10.75
N ILE A 175 -5.98 1.14 -10.06
CA ILE A 175 -4.81 1.01 -9.19
C ILE A 175 -5.28 1.13 -7.73
N PRO A 176 -5.36 0.02 -6.97
CA PRO A 176 -5.77 0.08 -5.58
C PRO A 176 -4.69 0.73 -4.72
N TYR A 177 -5.09 1.70 -3.89
CA TYR A 177 -4.24 2.49 -3.01
C TYR A 177 -4.70 2.35 -1.56
N LEU A 178 -3.88 1.70 -0.74
CA LEU A 178 -4.22 1.21 0.61
C LEU A 178 -3.41 1.93 1.71
N ASP A 179 -2.94 3.14 1.47
CA ASP A 179 -2.20 3.92 2.48
C ASP A 179 -2.94 4.05 3.83
N TYR A 180 -4.27 4.10 3.79
CA TYR A 180 -5.11 4.23 4.97
C TYR A 180 -5.17 2.96 5.84
N THR A 181 -4.76 1.79 5.33
CA THR A 181 -4.72 0.54 6.12
C THR A 181 -3.41 0.34 6.88
N GLU A 182 -2.41 1.17 6.59
CA GLU A 182 -1.14 1.18 7.31
C GLU A 182 -1.33 1.56 8.79
N LYS A 183 -0.60 0.85 9.66
CA LYS A 183 -0.67 1.03 11.12
C LYS A 183 0.38 1.98 11.66
N SER A 184 1.32 2.43 10.83
CA SER A 184 2.33 3.40 11.18
C SER A 184 2.26 4.64 10.28
N PRO A 185 2.53 5.84 10.83
CA PRO A 185 2.59 7.06 10.03
C PRO A 185 3.63 6.98 8.92
N LEU A 186 4.79 6.40 9.21
CA LEU A 186 5.84 6.17 8.22
C LEU A 186 5.44 5.13 7.17
N GLY A 187 4.70 4.09 7.54
CA GLY A 187 4.15 3.13 6.58
C GLY A 187 3.22 3.80 5.60
N ARG A 188 2.29 4.63 6.12
CA ARG A 188 1.41 5.44 5.29
C ARG A 188 2.16 6.42 4.40
N ALA A 189 3.16 7.14 4.92
CA ALA A 189 3.95 8.10 4.16
C ALA A 189 4.78 7.43 3.04
N GLU A 190 5.20 6.18 3.22
CA GLU A 190 6.01 5.46 2.23
C GLU A 190 5.24 5.10 0.94
N TRP A 191 3.92 5.22 0.93
CA TRP A 191 3.09 5.09 -0.29
C TRP A 191 3.39 6.15 -1.36
N ILE A 192 4.16 7.20 -1.05
CA ILE A 192 4.75 8.06 -2.09
C ILE A 192 5.67 7.26 -3.04
N LYS A 193 6.40 6.25 -2.52
CA LYS A 193 7.23 5.36 -3.35
C LYS A 193 6.37 4.50 -4.28
N PHE A 194 5.21 4.02 -3.81
CA PHE A 194 4.24 3.31 -4.66
C PHE A 194 3.75 4.21 -5.81
N SER A 195 3.37 5.44 -5.49
CA SER A 195 2.89 6.43 -6.47
C SER A 195 3.95 6.69 -7.55
N ALA A 196 5.22 6.82 -7.14
CA ALA A 196 6.34 7.14 -8.01
C ALA A 196 6.64 6.10 -9.10
N LEU A 197 6.29 4.83 -8.87
CA LEU A 197 6.49 3.74 -9.83
C LEU A 197 5.80 4.01 -11.17
N PHE A 198 4.66 4.71 -11.14
CA PHE A 198 3.84 4.96 -12.31
C PHE A 198 4.29 6.17 -13.12
N PHE A 199 5.24 6.96 -12.61
CA PHE A 199 5.69 8.21 -13.22
C PHE A 199 7.21 8.26 -13.44
N GLY A 200 7.95 7.20 -13.10
CA GLY A 200 9.41 7.17 -13.19
C GLY A 200 10.09 8.15 -12.22
N LYS A 201 9.50 8.33 -11.03
CA LYS A 201 9.92 9.31 -10.01
C LYS A 201 10.52 8.66 -8.75
N GLU A 202 11.04 7.44 -8.86
CA GLU A 202 11.44 6.64 -7.70
C GLU A 202 12.60 7.26 -6.92
N LYS A 203 13.54 7.93 -7.61
CA LYS A 203 14.65 8.63 -6.95
C LYS A 203 14.15 9.83 -6.14
N GLU A 204 13.24 10.61 -6.72
CA GLU A 204 12.60 11.76 -6.07
C GLU A 204 11.78 11.30 -4.85
N ALA A 205 11.00 10.23 -5.01
CA ALA A 205 10.19 9.66 -3.94
C ALA A 205 11.03 9.17 -2.77
N ASP A 206 12.14 8.49 -3.05
CA ASP A 206 13.08 8.02 -2.01
C ASP A 206 13.72 9.20 -1.26
N SER A 207 14.11 10.26 -1.98
CA SER A 207 14.61 11.49 -1.37
C SER A 207 13.59 12.16 -0.46
N ILE A 208 12.36 12.36 -0.96
CA ILE A 208 11.26 12.96 -0.19
C ILE A 208 10.93 12.11 1.04
N PHE A 209 10.82 10.79 0.87
CA PHE A 209 10.49 9.88 1.97
C PHE A 209 11.56 9.89 3.06
N ARG A 210 12.86 9.86 2.71
CA ARG A 210 13.94 9.99 3.71
C ARG A 210 13.87 11.30 4.49
N GLY A 211 13.47 12.39 3.83
CA GLY A 211 13.22 13.67 4.50
C GLY A 211 12.11 13.57 5.54
N ILE A 212 10.96 12.99 5.15
CA ILE A 212 9.81 12.76 6.04
C ILE A 212 10.20 11.84 7.20
N GLU A 213 10.86 10.72 6.91
CA GLU A 213 11.33 9.75 7.88
C GLU A 213 12.24 10.41 8.91
N LYS A 214 13.26 11.15 8.46
CA LYS A 214 14.18 11.86 9.35
C LYS A 214 13.44 12.84 10.25
N GLN A 215 12.54 13.66 9.69
CA GLN A 215 11.77 14.64 10.46
C GLN A 215 10.88 13.97 11.51
N TYR A 216 10.15 12.93 11.12
CA TYR A 216 9.29 12.18 12.03
C TYR A 216 10.09 11.58 13.19
N LEU A 217 11.17 10.86 12.89
CA LEU A 217 12.01 10.23 13.92
C LEU A 217 12.70 11.26 14.82
N THR A 218 13.04 12.44 14.30
CA THR A 218 13.57 13.54 15.13
C THR A 218 12.51 14.05 16.10
N LEU A 219 11.26 14.24 15.65
CA LEU A 219 10.16 14.70 16.50
C LEU A 219 9.76 13.65 17.54
N GLU A 220 9.67 12.38 17.15
CA GLU A 220 9.39 11.25 18.05
C GLU A 220 10.39 11.19 19.21
N LYS A 221 11.69 11.35 18.92
CA LYS A 221 12.75 11.36 19.95
C LYS A 221 12.63 12.49 20.98
N LEU A 222 11.95 13.60 20.66
CA LEU A 222 11.72 14.65 21.64
C LEU A 222 10.81 14.14 22.78
N ALA A 223 9.89 13.23 22.47
CA ALA A 223 8.95 12.66 23.41
C ALA A 223 9.59 11.63 24.37
N ASP A 224 10.78 11.10 24.06
CA ASP A 224 11.50 10.13 24.91
C ASP A 224 11.90 10.74 26.27
N THR A 225 12.02 12.07 26.34
CA THR A 225 12.41 12.79 27.56
C THR A 225 11.24 13.19 28.44
N LEU A 226 10.00 12.95 28.00
CA LEU A 226 8.80 13.33 28.73
C LEU A 226 8.56 12.39 29.90
N THR A 227 8.48 12.96 31.10
CA THR A 227 8.11 12.25 32.33
C THR A 227 6.59 12.12 32.49
N GLU A 228 5.84 13.11 32.00
CA GLU A 228 4.39 13.13 32.02
C GLU A 228 3.82 12.82 30.63
N ARG A 229 2.92 11.84 30.58
CA ARG A 229 2.22 11.43 29.35
C ARG A 229 0.72 11.63 29.52
N PRO A 230 0.14 12.74 29.01
CA PRO A 230 -1.28 13.01 29.19
C PRO A 230 -2.12 11.94 28.49
N THR A 231 -3.23 11.57 29.12
CA THR A 231 -4.21 10.70 28.46
C THR A 231 -5.03 11.55 27.49
N VAL A 232 -5.05 11.17 26.22
CA VAL A 232 -5.78 11.90 25.16
C VAL A 232 -6.90 11.03 24.61
N PHE A 233 -8.02 11.67 24.31
CA PHE A 233 -9.15 11.05 23.64
C PHE A 233 -9.34 11.74 22.29
N SER A 234 -9.60 10.96 21.25
CA SER A 234 -9.85 11.46 19.91
C SER A 234 -11.06 10.74 19.33
N ASP A 235 -11.96 11.53 18.79
CA ASP A 235 -13.20 11.05 18.24
C ASP A 235 -13.61 11.82 16.99
N LYS A 236 -14.57 11.25 16.28
CA LYS A 236 -15.25 11.88 15.17
C LYS A 236 -16.73 11.59 15.30
N PHE A 237 -17.53 12.62 15.52
CA PHE A 237 -18.97 12.52 15.41
C PHE A 237 -19.37 12.43 13.94
N PHE A 238 -20.10 11.38 13.59
CA PHE A 238 -20.64 11.20 12.24
C PHE A 238 -21.92 10.37 12.29
N SER A 239 -22.96 10.83 11.59
CA SER A 239 -24.24 10.11 11.47
C SER A 239 -24.82 9.60 12.80
N GLY A 240 -24.81 10.45 13.83
CA GLY A 240 -25.38 10.14 15.15
C GLY A 240 -24.52 9.23 16.03
N GLN A 241 -23.29 8.90 15.63
CA GLN A 241 -22.38 8.03 16.37
C GLN A 241 -20.99 8.66 16.51
N TRP A 242 -20.31 8.33 17.60
CA TRP A 242 -18.92 8.69 17.82
C TRP A 242 -18.01 7.56 17.35
N PHE A 243 -17.09 7.89 16.45
CA PHE A 243 -16.06 6.97 15.98
C PHE A 243 -14.74 7.32 16.62
N VAL A 244 -14.09 6.34 17.23
CA VAL A 244 -12.78 6.50 17.87
C VAL A 244 -11.73 5.67 17.11
N PRO A 245 -10.53 6.22 16.86
CA PRO A 245 -9.43 5.43 16.34
C PRO A 245 -9.11 4.24 17.25
N GLY A 246 -8.99 3.04 16.69
CA GLY A 246 -8.53 1.89 17.47
C GLY A 246 -7.08 2.09 17.95
N GLY A 247 -6.72 1.56 19.12
CA GLY A 247 -5.40 1.76 19.76
C GLY A 247 -4.19 1.24 18.97
N ARG A 248 -4.39 0.51 17.87
CA ARG A 248 -3.32 0.08 16.95
C ARG A 248 -3.39 0.74 15.56
N SER A 249 -4.12 1.84 15.45
CA SER A 249 -4.19 2.66 14.22
C SER A 249 -2.97 3.57 14.09
N TYR A 250 -2.72 4.10 12.89
CA TYR A 250 -1.68 5.11 12.70
C TYR A 250 -1.95 6.38 13.53
N ILE A 251 -3.22 6.73 13.78
CA ILE A 251 -3.60 7.91 14.60
C ILE A 251 -3.20 7.69 16.06
N ALA A 252 -3.57 6.52 16.62
CA ALA A 252 -3.16 6.14 17.97
C ALA A 252 -1.63 6.15 18.12
N ARG A 253 -0.91 5.67 17.09
CA ARG A 253 0.55 5.73 17.06
C ARG A 253 1.09 7.16 17.00
N ILE A 254 0.47 8.07 16.26
CA ILE A 254 0.87 9.49 16.27
C ILE A 254 0.77 10.07 17.68
N PHE A 255 -0.34 9.81 18.40
CA PHE A 255 -0.48 10.28 19.78
C PHE A 255 0.58 9.69 20.71
N HIS A 256 0.79 8.37 20.63
CA HIS A 256 1.80 7.68 21.41
C HIS A 256 3.22 8.21 21.15
N ASP A 257 3.59 8.36 19.88
CA ASP A 257 4.93 8.81 19.46
C ASP A 257 5.14 10.31 19.77
N ALA A 258 4.05 11.08 19.96
CA ALA A 258 4.08 12.44 20.48
C ALA A 258 4.08 12.53 22.02
N GLY A 259 4.12 11.40 22.72
CA GLY A 259 4.20 11.34 24.18
C GLY A 259 2.86 11.25 24.92
N ALA A 260 1.74 11.06 24.23
CA ALA A 260 0.44 10.85 24.88
C ALA A 260 0.19 9.38 25.23
N ASN A 261 -0.71 9.15 26.18
CA ASN A 261 -1.33 7.85 26.45
C ASN A 261 -2.70 7.80 25.74
N TYR A 262 -2.87 6.87 24.80
CA TYR A 262 -4.09 6.73 23.98
C TYR A 262 -4.59 5.28 23.97
#